data_AF-U9W866-F1
#
_entry.id   AF-U9W866-F1
#
_cell.length_a   1.000
_cell.length_b   1.000
_cell.length_c   1.000
_cell.angle_alpha   90.00
_cell.angle_beta   90.00
_cell.angle_gamma   90.00
#
_symmetry.space_group_name_H-M   'P 1'
#
loop_
_entity.id
_entity.type
_entity.pdbx_description
1 polymer ?
#
loop_
_entity_poly.entity_id
_entity_poly.type
_entity_poly.pdbx_seq_one_letter_code
_entity_poly.pdbx_strand_id
1 'polypeptide(L)'
;MHFPMPNDIQAFHRGTIIDGELVMDTVPGTNGRKEPRFLVFDLLALDDKAELLNKPLDKRLGYFSAYIYEPYKKLLQQFPQEIPFMAFKVEMKRMELSYGIETMFREVIPALKHDSDGLIFTCRTTPYHFGTDPHILKWKAPHENTLDFRMRLNFPLVQATEAELDEGFPEQFTDYDSVPQAELYVFCGNDGPGGSKYELFPDPLYIAEDEWETLKALGDPLQDRVVECCLDAENRWRLFRFRDDKNEANHTSTVSSVMASIRDGVSDQELLSAATAIKESWKIRAQKRKEQQQQQQPKH
;
A
#
# COMPACT_ATOMS: atom_id res chain seq x y z
N MET A 1 -27.80 -10.71 3.05
CA MET A 1 -27.21 -10.52 1.70
C MET A 1 -27.45 -11.78 0.90
N HIS A 2 -27.97 -11.67 -0.31
CA HIS A 2 -28.38 -12.82 -1.12
C HIS A 2 -27.49 -12.97 -2.37
N PHE A 3 -27.01 -14.19 -2.61
CA PHE A 3 -26.27 -14.58 -3.82
C PHE A 3 -27.03 -15.74 -4.46
N PRO A 4 -27.84 -15.48 -5.51
CA PRO A 4 -28.66 -16.51 -6.12
C PRO A 4 -27.82 -17.44 -6.98
N MET A 5 -28.28 -18.69 -7.12
CA MET A 5 -27.69 -19.59 -8.11
C MET A 5 -28.09 -19.15 -9.53
N PRO A 6 -27.31 -19.47 -10.58
CA PRO A 6 -27.57 -18.99 -11.95
C PRO A 6 -28.97 -19.29 -12.51
N ASN A 7 -29.57 -20.41 -12.09
CA ASN A 7 -30.85 -20.89 -12.60
C ASN A 7 -31.98 -20.82 -11.56
N ASP A 8 -31.70 -20.33 -10.35
CA ASP A 8 -32.69 -20.25 -9.28
C ASP A 8 -32.40 -19.05 -8.37
N ILE A 9 -33.27 -18.05 -8.47
CA ILE A 9 -33.17 -16.78 -7.74
C ILE A 9 -33.47 -16.94 -6.23
N GLN A 10 -34.10 -18.03 -5.81
CA GLN A 10 -34.41 -18.30 -4.40
C GLN A 10 -33.40 -19.28 -3.77
N ALA A 11 -32.59 -19.96 -4.58
CA ALA A 11 -31.56 -20.86 -4.10
C ALA A 11 -30.35 -20.12 -3.51
N PHE A 12 -29.68 -20.79 -2.57
CA PHE A 12 -28.50 -20.29 -1.88
C PHE A 12 -27.30 -21.19 -2.14
N HIS A 13 -26.13 -20.59 -2.31
CA HIS A 13 -24.86 -21.31 -2.28
C HIS A 13 -24.58 -21.92 -0.90
N ARG A 14 -23.82 -23.02 -0.87
CA ARG A 14 -23.37 -23.70 0.35
C ARG A 14 -21.88 -23.99 0.26
N GLY A 15 -21.15 -23.98 1.38
CA GLY A 15 -19.71 -24.31 1.37
C GLY A 15 -18.87 -23.52 0.36
N THR A 16 -19.24 -22.26 0.09
CA THR A 16 -18.55 -21.38 -0.86
C THR A 16 -17.62 -20.46 -0.08
N ILE A 17 -16.36 -20.37 -0.51
CA ILE A 17 -15.31 -19.56 0.12
C ILE A 17 -14.73 -18.62 -0.93
N ILE A 18 -14.93 -17.32 -0.71
CA ILE A 18 -14.49 -16.23 -1.58
C ILE A 18 -13.37 -15.48 -0.85
N ASP A 19 -12.33 -15.12 -1.59
CA ASP A 19 -11.26 -14.25 -1.07
C ASP A 19 -11.37 -12.84 -1.67
N GLY A 20 -11.20 -11.84 -0.81
CA GLY A 20 -11.51 -10.46 -1.14
C GLY A 20 -11.15 -9.47 -0.05
N GLU A 21 -11.36 -8.20 -0.35
CA GLU A 21 -11.01 -7.06 0.51
C GLU A 21 -12.23 -6.16 0.70
N LEU A 22 -12.55 -5.81 1.94
CA LEU A 22 -13.60 -4.85 2.26
C LEU A 22 -13.00 -3.44 2.30
N VAL A 23 -13.37 -2.60 1.35
CA VAL A 23 -12.92 -1.21 1.22
C VAL A 23 -14.04 -0.22 1.53
N MET A 24 -13.67 1.00 1.92
CA MET A 24 -14.60 2.11 2.17
C MET A 24 -14.46 3.17 1.08
N ASP A 25 -15.29 3.06 0.05
CA ASP A 25 -15.29 3.98 -1.08
C ASP A 25 -15.88 5.33 -0.71
N THR A 26 -15.20 6.41 -1.09
CA THR A 26 -15.76 7.76 -1.06
C THR A 26 -16.75 7.95 -2.20
N VAL A 27 -17.98 8.33 -1.87
CA VAL A 27 -19.04 8.55 -2.86
C VAL A 27 -18.80 9.90 -3.56
N PRO A 28 -18.57 9.93 -4.89
CA PRO A 28 -18.37 11.18 -5.62
C PRO A 28 -19.56 12.12 -5.49
N GLY A 29 -19.30 13.43 -5.39
CA GLY A 29 -20.35 14.45 -5.28
C GLY A 29 -21.05 14.51 -3.92
N THR A 30 -20.51 13.87 -2.89
CA THR A 30 -21.01 13.95 -1.50
C THR A 30 -19.98 14.60 -0.57
N ASN A 31 -20.41 15.01 0.62
CA ASN A 31 -19.51 15.53 1.67
C ASN A 31 -18.71 14.40 2.34
N GLY A 32 -17.92 13.65 1.56
CA GLY A 32 -17.05 12.59 2.08
C GLY A 32 -17.78 11.35 2.58
N ARG A 33 -19.03 11.12 2.16
CA ARG A 33 -19.77 9.91 2.56
C ARG A 33 -19.02 8.67 2.08
N LYS A 34 -18.85 7.69 2.96
CA LYS A 34 -18.22 6.41 2.65
C LYS A 34 -19.27 5.31 2.42
N GLU A 35 -19.03 4.43 1.45
CA GLU A 35 -19.82 3.22 1.17
C GLU A 35 -18.94 1.96 1.21
N PRO A 36 -19.33 0.91 1.93
CA PRO A 36 -18.56 -0.33 1.97
C PRO A 36 -18.72 -1.14 0.67
N ARG A 37 -17.60 -1.62 0.13
CA ARG A 37 -17.54 -2.55 -1.02
C ARG A 37 -16.61 -3.71 -0.73
N PHE A 38 -17.04 -4.92 -1.08
CA PHE A 38 -16.21 -6.12 -1.00
C PHE A 38 -15.68 -6.46 -2.39
N LEU A 39 -14.38 -6.21 -2.59
CA LEU A 39 -13.65 -6.43 -3.84
C LEU A 39 -13.11 -7.85 -3.85
N VAL A 40 -13.65 -8.69 -4.74
CA VAL A 40 -13.28 -10.10 -4.85
C VAL A 40 -12.10 -10.26 -5.80
N PHE A 41 -11.07 -10.99 -5.36
CA PHE A 41 -9.88 -11.28 -6.17
C PHE A 41 -9.53 -12.77 -6.23
N ASP A 42 -10.22 -13.66 -5.50
CA ASP A 42 -10.11 -15.12 -5.71
C ASP A 42 -11.37 -15.90 -5.25
N LEU A 43 -11.46 -17.17 -5.65
CA LEU A 43 -12.50 -18.13 -5.25
C LEU A 43 -11.88 -19.50 -4.93
N LEU A 44 -12.00 -19.90 -3.67
CA LEU A 44 -11.34 -21.10 -3.14
C LEU A 44 -12.25 -22.34 -3.22
N ALA A 45 -13.54 -22.16 -2.96
CA ALA A 45 -14.54 -23.22 -3.02
C ALA A 45 -15.88 -22.69 -3.53
N LEU A 46 -16.61 -23.52 -4.26
CA LEU A 46 -17.95 -23.21 -4.77
C LEU A 46 -18.84 -24.44 -4.55
N ASP A 47 -19.92 -24.29 -3.78
CA ASP A 47 -20.92 -25.35 -3.59
C ASP A 47 -20.28 -26.67 -3.11
N ASP A 48 -19.51 -26.58 -2.03
CA ASP A 48 -18.71 -27.64 -1.40
C ASP A 48 -17.56 -28.21 -2.27
N LYS A 49 -17.28 -27.63 -3.44
CA LYS A 49 -16.22 -28.09 -4.35
C LYS A 49 -14.93 -27.29 -4.19
N ALA A 50 -14.02 -27.82 -3.38
CA ALA A 50 -12.67 -27.27 -3.18
C ALA A 50 -11.67 -27.60 -4.31
N GLU A 51 -12.08 -28.36 -5.34
CA GLU A 51 -11.24 -28.66 -6.52
C GLU A 51 -10.77 -27.40 -7.27
N LEU A 52 -11.44 -26.26 -7.05
CA LEU A 52 -11.06 -24.96 -7.57
C LEU A 52 -9.66 -24.53 -7.16
N LEU A 53 -9.18 -24.93 -5.98
CA LEU A 53 -7.83 -24.61 -5.48
C LEU A 53 -6.73 -25.10 -6.44
N ASN A 54 -6.96 -26.20 -7.14
CA ASN A 54 -6.00 -26.76 -8.11
C ASN A 54 -6.07 -26.09 -9.49
N LYS A 55 -7.03 -25.19 -9.72
CA LYS A 55 -7.22 -24.52 -11.01
C LYS A 55 -6.42 -23.21 -11.06
N PRO A 56 -5.99 -22.77 -12.26
CA PRO A 56 -5.40 -21.45 -12.47
C PRO A 56 -6.34 -20.30 -12.05
N LEU A 57 -5.78 -19.14 -11.70
CA LEU A 57 -6.51 -17.96 -11.22
C LEU A 57 -7.63 -17.51 -12.17
N ASP A 58 -7.38 -17.49 -13.49
CA ASP A 58 -8.40 -17.10 -14.47
C ASP A 58 -9.61 -18.05 -14.49
N LYS A 59 -9.40 -19.32 -14.15
CA LYS A 59 -10.49 -20.26 -13.98
C LYS A 59 -11.23 -20.00 -12.67
N ARG A 60 -10.53 -19.83 -11.54
CA ARG A 60 -11.15 -19.52 -10.25
C ARG A 60 -12.04 -18.27 -10.33
N LEU A 61 -11.52 -17.19 -10.92
CA LEU A 61 -12.28 -15.97 -11.17
C LEU A 61 -13.41 -16.15 -12.19
N GLY A 62 -13.21 -16.98 -13.22
CA GLY A 62 -14.26 -17.33 -14.16
C GLY A 62 -15.44 -18.06 -13.50
N TYR A 63 -15.17 -18.96 -12.55
CA TYR A 63 -16.22 -19.61 -11.75
C TYR A 63 -16.94 -18.60 -10.86
N PHE A 64 -16.22 -17.70 -10.18
CA PHE A 64 -16.85 -16.65 -9.38
C PHE A 64 -17.77 -15.77 -10.23
N SER A 65 -17.27 -15.31 -11.38
CA SER A 65 -18.02 -14.46 -12.30
C SER A 65 -19.32 -15.15 -12.74
N ALA A 66 -19.22 -16.37 -13.29
CA ALA A 66 -20.35 -17.06 -13.87
C ALA A 66 -21.41 -17.53 -12.85
N TYR A 67 -20.96 -18.02 -11.70
CA TYR A 67 -21.86 -18.69 -10.75
C TYR A 67 -22.34 -17.80 -9.60
N ILE A 68 -21.63 -16.71 -9.29
CA ILE A 68 -21.95 -15.83 -8.15
C ILE A 68 -22.19 -14.39 -8.60
N TYR A 69 -21.22 -13.78 -9.29
CA TYR A 69 -21.26 -12.35 -9.57
C TYR A 69 -22.32 -11.95 -10.60
N GLU A 70 -22.41 -12.66 -11.75
CA GLU A 70 -23.42 -12.36 -12.76
C GLU A 70 -24.86 -12.59 -12.24
N PRO A 71 -25.17 -13.70 -11.53
CA PRO A 71 -26.47 -13.85 -10.86
C PRO A 71 -26.76 -12.75 -9.83
N TYR A 72 -25.78 -12.38 -9.01
CA TYR A 72 -25.89 -11.28 -8.06
C TYR A 72 -26.22 -9.94 -8.72
N LYS A 73 -25.50 -9.57 -9.79
CA LYS A 73 -25.80 -8.34 -10.55
C LYS A 73 -27.22 -8.35 -11.13
N LYS A 74 -27.66 -9.49 -11.69
CA LYS A 74 -29.02 -9.64 -12.23
C LYS A 74 -30.08 -9.45 -11.14
N LEU A 75 -29.85 -10.00 -9.94
CA LEU A 75 -30.71 -9.78 -8.78
C LEU A 75 -30.83 -8.29 -8.43
N LEU A 76 -29.71 -7.58 -8.36
CA LEU A 76 -29.72 -6.15 -8.03
C LEU A 76 -30.37 -5.28 -9.11
N GLN A 77 -30.24 -5.66 -10.39
CA GLN A 77 -30.96 -5.00 -11.48
C GLN A 77 -32.47 -5.22 -11.39
N GLN A 78 -32.90 -6.40 -10.93
CA GLN A 78 -34.31 -6.74 -10.78
C GLN A 78 -34.93 -6.11 -9.52
N PHE A 79 -34.15 -5.95 -8.44
CA PHE A 79 -34.60 -5.42 -7.16
C PHE A 79 -33.71 -4.25 -6.67
N PRO A 80 -33.65 -3.12 -7.41
CA PRO A 80 -32.77 -2.00 -7.08
C PRO A 80 -33.11 -1.35 -5.73
N GLN A 81 -34.36 -1.45 -5.28
CA GLN A 81 -34.81 -0.95 -3.98
C GLN A 81 -34.20 -1.69 -2.78
N GLU A 82 -33.64 -2.90 -3.00
CA GLU A 82 -32.97 -3.67 -1.95
C GLU A 82 -31.52 -3.22 -1.71
N ILE A 83 -30.90 -2.55 -2.70
CA ILE A 83 -29.50 -2.11 -2.65
C ILE A 83 -29.19 -1.27 -1.39
N PRO A 84 -30.03 -0.29 -0.97
CA PRO A 84 -29.77 0.51 0.23
C PRO A 84 -29.74 -0.29 1.54
N PHE A 85 -30.37 -1.48 1.57
CA PHE A 85 -30.42 -2.34 2.76
C PHE A 85 -29.28 -3.36 2.81
N MET A 86 -28.43 -3.41 1.78
CA MET A 86 -27.26 -4.27 1.76
C MET A 86 -26.17 -3.74 2.69
N ALA A 87 -25.53 -4.66 3.43
CA ALA A 87 -24.39 -4.31 4.28
C ALA A 87 -23.20 -3.77 3.48
N PHE A 88 -22.97 -4.29 2.27
CA PHE A 88 -21.96 -3.85 1.32
C PHE A 88 -22.31 -4.33 -0.10
N LYS A 89 -21.69 -3.71 -1.11
CA LYS A 89 -21.78 -4.15 -2.51
C LYS A 89 -20.61 -5.09 -2.83
N VAL A 90 -20.86 -6.17 -3.56
CA VAL A 90 -19.78 -7.05 -4.05
C VAL A 90 -19.39 -6.64 -5.45
N GLU A 91 -18.10 -6.50 -5.70
CA GLU A 91 -17.54 -6.20 -7.02
C GLU A 91 -16.33 -7.08 -7.31
N MET A 92 -16.08 -7.39 -8.58
CA MET A 92 -14.83 -8.04 -8.98
C MET A 92 -13.70 -7.01 -8.97
N LYS A 93 -12.60 -7.32 -8.28
CA LYS A 93 -11.38 -6.49 -8.33
C LYS A 93 -10.87 -6.47 -9.78
N ARG A 94 -10.70 -5.27 -10.35
CA ARG A 94 -10.19 -5.12 -11.72
C ARG A 94 -8.74 -5.62 -11.76
N MET A 95 -8.50 -6.69 -12.51
CA MET A 95 -7.17 -7.26 -12.71
C MET A 95 -6.62 -6.79 -14.06
N GLU A 96 -5.38 -6.32 -14.06
CA GLU A 96 -4.63 -6.03 -15.28
C GLU A 96 -3.57 -7.11 -15.53
N LEU A 97 -3.11 -7.22 -16.78
CA LEU A 97 -1.98 -8.09 -17.08
C LEU A 97 -0.70 -7.53 -16.44
N SER A 98 0.29 -8.40 -16.17
CA SER A 98 1.52 -8.02 -15.47
C SER A 98 2.35 -6.93 -16.17
N TYR A 99 2.11 -6.68 -17.46
CA TYR A 99 2.73 -5.60 -18.23
C TYR A 99 1.84 -4.36 -18.37
N GLY A 100 0.66 -4.34 -17.74
CA GLY A 100 -0.27 -3.21 -17.66
C GLY A 100 0.06 -2.23 -16.54
N ILE A 101 1.33 -2.17 -16.10
CA ILE A 101 1.80 -1.35 -14.98
C ILE A 101 1.50 0.14 -15.23
N GLU A 102 1.74 0.61 -16.46
CA GLU A 102 1.45 2.00 -16.82
C GLU A 102 -0.05 2.34 -16.70
N THR A 103 -0.93 1.43 -17.15
CA THR A 103 -2.38 1.57 -16.98
C THR A 103 -2.78 1.60 -15.52
N MET A 104 -2.13 0.78 -14.67
CA MET A 104 -2.38 0.81 -13.23
C MET A 104 -2.06 2.17 -12.61
N PHE A 105 -0.88 2.73 -12.88
CA PHE A 105 -0.45 4.01 -12.31
C PHE A 105 -1.17 5.22 -12.89
N ARG A 106 -1.49 5.23 -14.19
CA ARG A 106 -2.06 6.41 -14.86
C ARG A 106 -3.58 6.45 -14.86
N GLU A 107 -4.23 5.30 -14.78
CA GLU A 107 -5.69 5.21 -14.97
C GLU A 107 -6.40 4.54 -13.79
N VAL A 108 -5.92 3.37 -13.34
CA VAL A 108 -6.67 2.56 -12.36
C VAL A 108 -6.55 3.13 -10.96
N ILE A 109 -5.32 3.28 -10.43
CA ILE A 109 -5.07 3.76 -9.06
C ILE A 109 -5.64 5.18 -8.86
N PRO A 110 -5.40 6.16 -9.75
CA PRO A 110 -5.95 7.50 -9.58
C PRO A 110 -7.48 7.57 -9.63
N ALA A 111 -8.15 6.57 -10.22
CA ALA A 111 -9.61 6.50 -10.30
C ALA A 111 -10.25 5.73 -9.13
N LEU A 112 -9.46 5.16 -8.21
CA LEU A 112 -9.98 4.49 -7.03
C LEU A 112 -10.66 5.50 -6.10
N LYS A 113 -11.69 5.03 -5.39
CA LYS A 113 -12.46 5.83 -4.42
C LYS A 113 -12.04 5.55 -2.98
N HIS A 114 -11.06 4.66 -2.82
CA HIS A 114 -10.42 4.25 -1.59
C HIS A 114 -8.91 4.34 -1.78
N ASP A 115 -8.18 4.32 -0.68
CA ASP A 115 -6.72 4.42 -0.70
C ASP A 115 -6.10 3.13 -1.25
N SER A 116 -4.96 3.27 -1.93
CA SER A 116 -4.16 2.16 -2.46
C SER A 116 -2.75 2.29 -1.94
N ASP A 117 -2.14 1.20 -1.49
CA ASP A 117 -0.82 1.17 -0.84
C ASP A 117 0.22 0.39 -1.67
N GLY A 118 0.02 0.37 -2.99
CA GLY A 118 0.89 -0.31 -3.95
C GLY A 118 0.17 -1.25 -4.91
N LEU A 119 0.86 -2.32 -5.32
CA LEU A 119 0.42 -3.29 -6.31
C LEU A 119 0.53 -4.73 -5.78
N ILE A 120 -0.41 -5.59 -6.17
CA ILE A 120 -0.34 -7.04 -5.93
C ILE A 120 -0.20 -7.77 -7.26
N PHE A 121 0.87 -8.54 -7.40
CA PHE A 121 1.08 -9.45 -8.52
C PHE A 121 0.70 -10.87 -8.12
N THR A 122 -0.43 -11.35 -8.63
CA THR A 122 -0.89 -12.73 -8.41
C THR A 122 -0.52 -13.60 -9.60
N CYS A 123 0.22 -14.68 -9.37
CA CYS A 123 0.53 -15.62 -10.45
C CYS A 123 -0.74 -16.27 -11.01
N ARG A 124 -0.92 -16.17 -12.32
CA ARG A 124 -2.10 -16.72 -13.00
C ARG A 124 -2.12 -18.25 -12.98
N THR A 125 -0.96 -18.89 -13.16
CA THR A 125 -0.88 -20.30 -13.55
C THR A 125 -0.73 -21.27 -12.40
N THR A 126 -0.35 -20.81 -11.22
CA THR A 126 -0.18 -21.67 -10.05
C THR A 126 -1.54 -21.99 -9.39
N PRO A 127 -1.66 -23.16 -8.75
CA PRO A 127 -2.73 -23.43 -7.78
C PRO A 127 -2.77 -22.36 -6.68
N TYR A 128 -3.88 -22.32 -5.96
CA TYR A 128 -3.97 -21.54 -4.73
C TYR A 128 -3.12 -22.21 -3.63
N HIS A 129 -2.36 -21.42 -2.88
CA HIS A 129 -1.52 -21.89 -1.78
C HIS A 129 -2.03 -21.36 -0.43
N PHE A 130 -2.11 -22.23 0.57
CA PHE A 130 -2.42 -21.83 1.94
C PHE A 130 -1.18 -21.26 2.64
N GLY A 131 -1.32 -20.11 3.30
CA GLY A 131 -0.22 -19.44 3.99
C GLY A 131 0.63 -18.60 3.04
N THR A 132 1.92 -18.51 3.31
CA THR A 132 2.85 -17.72 2.49
C THR A 132 3.00 -18.33 1.10
N ASP A 133 2.53 -17.61 0.07
CA ASP A 133 2.72 -17.98 -1.33
C ASP A 133 3.87 -17.16 -1.95
N PRO A 134 4.99 -17.78 -2.35
CA PRO A 134 6.09 -17.07 -3.00
C PRO A 134 5.74 -16.54 -4.39
N HIS A 135 4.58 -16.91 -4.96
CA HIS A 135 4.10 -16.43 -6.25
C HIS A 135 3.13 -15.25 -6.17
N ILE A 136 2.80 -14.79 -4.95
CA ILE A 136 2.08 -13.54 -4.72
C ILE A 136 3.09 -12.49 -4.26
N LEU A 137 3.32 -11.48 -5.09
CA LEU A 137 4.25 -10.40 -4.78
C LEU A 137 3.44 -9.16 -4.41
N LYS A 138 3.76 -8.59 -3.25
CA LYS A 138 3.30 -7.25 -2.86
C LYS A 138 4.41 -6.27 -3.19
N TRP A 139 4.08 -5.24 -3.94
CA TRP A 139 4.97 -4.14 -4.26
C TRP A 139 4.39 -2.88 -3.63
N LYS A 140 5.24 -2.08 -2.97
CA LYS A 140 4.91 -0.76 -2.45
C LYS A 140 5.93 0.21 -3.00
N ALA A 141 5.52 1.44 -3.28
CA ALA A 141 6.49 2.42 -3.72
C ALA A 141 7.51 2.68 -2.59
N PRO A 142 8.80 2.89 -2.88
CA PRO A 142 9.79 3.14 -1.83
C PRO A 142 9.40 4.27 -0.89
N HIS A 143 8.81 5.34 -1.43
CA HIS A 143 8.34 6.52 -0.69
C HIS A 143 7.08 6.26 0.17
N GLU A 144 6.38 5.13 -0.03
CA GLU A 144 5.26 4.69 0.81
C GLU A 144 5.73 3.83 1.99
N ASN A 145 7.00 3.41 2.02
CA ASN A 145 7.58 2.73 3.17
C ASN A 145 7.98 3.77 4.20
N THR A 146 7.15 3.92 5.22
CA THR A 146 7.39 4.85 6.31
C THR A 146 7.96 4.16 7.55
N LEU A 147 8.70 4.93 8.34
CA LEU A 147 9.17 4.54 9.66
C LEU A 147 8.87 5.65 10.65
N ASP A 148 8.44 5.27 11.86
CA ASP A 148 8.27 6.23 12.95
C ASP A 148 9.58 6.34 13.74
N PHE A 149 10.09 7.56 13.88
CA PHE A 149 11.29 7.90 14.63
C PHE A 149 10.97 8.90 15.75
N ARG A 150 11.80 8.97 16.78
CA ARG A 150 11.80 10.11 17.71
C ARG A 150 12.75 11.17 17.16
N MET A 151 12.25 12.36 16.88
CA MET A 151 13.02 13.48 16.32
C MET A 151 13.66 14.30 17.43
N ARG A 152 14.94 14.67 17.27
CA ARG A 152 15.63 15.66 18.09
C ARG A 152 16.26 16.73 17.22
N LEU A 153 15.96 17.97 17.55
CA LEU A 153 16.48 19.16 16.89
C LEU A 153 17.69 19.68 17.66
N ASN A 154 18.79 19.85 16.95
CA ASN A 154 20.02 20.44 17.44
C ASN A 154 20.22 21.79 16.75
N PHE A 155 20.05 22.86 17.53
CA PHE A 155 20.16 24.24 17.06
C PHE A 155 21.59 24.75 17.23
N PRO A 156 22.13 25.50 16.25
CA PRO A 156 23.47 26.05 16.35
C PRO A 156 23.58 27.13 17.41
N LEU A 157 24.76 27.23 18.03
CA LEU A 157 25.13 28.38 18.85
C LEU A 157 25.75 29.44 17.95
N VAL A 158 25.21 30.66 18.00
CA VAL A 158 25.69 31.81 17.24
C VAL A 158 26.26 32.88 18.16
N GLN A 159 27.15 33.72 17.63
CA GLN A 159 27.68 34.88 18.33
C GLN A 159 26.77 36.08 18.10
N ALA A 160 26.49 36.85 19.15
CA ALA A 160 25.72 38.08 19.03
C ALA A 160 26.49 39.14 18.24
N THR A 161 25.77 39.84 17.37
CA THR A 161 26.24 41.05 16.70
C THR A 161 26.30 42.23 17.67
N GLU A 162 27.02 43.30 17.31
CA GLU A 162 27.09 44.52 18.14
C GLU A 162 25.69 45.09 18.44
N ALA A 163 24.78 45.05 17.47
CA ALA A 163 23.39 45.51 17.65
C ALA A 163 22.61 44.64 18.65
N GLU A 164 22.76 43.31 18.60
CA GLU A 164 22.10 42.39 19.52
C GLU A 164 22.66 42.52 20.95
N LEU A 165 23.96 42.75 21.10
CA LEU A 165 24.57 43.05 22.40
C LEU A 165 24.01 44.34 22.99
N ASP A 166 23.83 45.38 22.18
CA ASP A 166 23.21 46.65 22.59
C ASP A 166 21.73 46.47 23.01
N GLU A 167 21.03 45.50 22.41
CA GLU A 167 19.66 45.09 22.79
C GLU A 167 19.61 44.15 24.00
N GLY A 168 20.76 43.77 24.56
CA GLY A 168 20.88 42.98 25.78
C GLY A 168 20.89 41.46 25.58
N PHE A 169 21.14 40.98 24.35
CA PHE A 169 21.38 39.55 24.10
C PHE A 169 22.72 39.10 24.72
N PRO A 170 22.85 37.82 25.13
CA PRO A 170 24.12 37.27 25.59
C PRO A 170 25.13 37.13 24.44
N GLU A 171 26.43 37.11 24.76
CA GLU A 171 27.53 36.98 23.76
C GLU A 171 27.36 35.79 22.80
N GLN A 172 26.75 34.71 23.30
CA GLN A 172 26.36 33.55 22.50
C GLN A 172 24.94 33.14 22.88
N PHE A 173 24.13 32.84 21.88
CA PHE A 173 22.78 32.32 22.06
C PHE A 173 22.48 31.20 21.05
N THR A 174 21.45 30.42 21.36
CA THR A 174 20.94 29.39 20.46
C THR A 174 20.06 30.03 19.39
N ASP A 175 20.43 29.83 18.13
CA ASP A 175 19.63 30.29 16.99
C ASP A 175 18.50 29.30 16.73
N TYR A 176 17.28 29.68 17.12
CA TYR A 176 16.07 28.91 16.87
C TYR A 176 15.40 29.24 15.54
N ASP A 177 15.89 30.24 14.80
CA ASP A 177 15.29 30.69 13.55
C ASP A 177 15.86 29.95 12.34
N SER A 178 17.16 29.62 12.36
CA SER A 178 17.81 28.79 11.34
C SER A 178 17.32 27.35 11.35
N VAL A 179 17.40 26.68 10.19
CA VAL A 179 17.06 25.26 10.05
C VAL A 179 17.99 24.41 10.94
N PRO A 180 17.47 23.68 11.94
CA PRO A 180 18.31 22.87 12.83
C PRO A 180 18.79 21.59 12.16
N GLN A 181 19.86 21.00 12.71
CA GLN A 181 20.14 19.59 12.42
C GLN A 181 19.08 18.73 13.12
N ALA A 182 18.37 17.90 12.36
CA ALA A 182 17.33 17.03 12.89
C ALA A 182 17.81 15.57 12.93
N GLU A 183 18.08 15.07 14.13
CA GLU A 183 18.47 13.69 14.39
C GLU A 183 17.23 12.81 14.56
N LEU A 184 17.34 11.56 14.09
CA LEU A 184 16.31 10.55 14.22
C LEU A 184 16.77 9.48 15.21
N TYR A 185 15.90 9.07 16.12
CA TYR A 185 16.18 8.06 17.12
C TYR A 185 15.21 6.88 17.00
N VAL A 186 15.77 5.68 17.10
CA VAL A 186 15.05 4.40 17.05
C VAL A 186 14.84 3.88 18.47
N PHE A 187 13.69 3.28 18.72
CA PHE A 187 13.38 2.69 20.02
C PHE A 187 14.01 1.29 20.14
N CYS A 188 14.76 1.06 21.22
CA CYS A 188 15.44 -0.22 21.49
C CYS A 188 14.86 -0.96 22.71
N GLY A 189 13.84 -0.41 23.36
CA GLY A 189 13.29 -1.01 24.58
C GLY A 189 14.31 -1.06 25.72
N ASN A 190 14.30 -2.14 26.50
CA ASN A 190 15.27 -2.36 27.57
C ASN A 190 16.55 -3.06 27.07
N ASP A 191 16.59 -3.43 25.79
CA ASP A 191 17.67 -4.22 25.19
C ASP A 191 18.67 -3.36 24.40
N GLY A 192 18.58 -2.03 24.52
CA GLY A 192 19.45 -1.13 23.76
C GLY A 192 20.91 -1.15 24.24
N PRO A 193 21.85 -0.74 23.36
CA PRO A 193 23.27 -0.67 23.70
C PRO A 193 23.51 0.15 24.97
N GLY A 194 24.23 -0.42 25.94
CA GLY A 194 24.51 0.25 27.21
C GLY A 194 23.27 0.52 28.09
N GLY A 195 22.14 -0.14 27.82
CA GLY A 195 20.87 0.08 28.54
C GLY A 195 20.12 1.32 28.10
N SER A 196 20.51 1.97 26.98
CA SER A 196 19.78 3.11 26.44
C SER A 196 18.46 2.68 25.82
N LYS A 197 17.37 3.38 26.16
CA LYS A 197 16.04 3.14 25.57
C LYS A 197 15.97 3.50 24.08
N TYR A 198 16.88 4.36 23.63
CA TYR A 198 16.92 4.91 22.27
C TYR A 198 18.34 4.87 21.72
N GLU A 199 18.44 4.66 20.41
CA GLU A 199 19.69 4.70 19.66
C GLU A 199 19.57 5.72 18.52
N LEU A 200 20.66 6.44 18.25
CA LEU A 200 20.74 7.37 17.13
C LEU A 200 20.67 6.57 15.82
N PHE A 201 19.74 6.95 14.95
CA PHE A 201 19.69 6.45 13.60
C PHE A 201 20.78 7.13 12.75
N PRO A 202 21.52 6.40 11.89
CA PRO A 202 22.69 6.95 11.20
C PRO A 202 22.39 8.16 10.31
N ASP A 203 21.24 8.15 9.64
CA ASP A 203 20.87 9.20 8.68
C ASP A 203 19.96 10.25 9.35
N PRO A 204 20.26 11.55 9.21
CA PRO A 204 19.41 12.60 9.76
C PRO A 204 18.13 12.80 8.95
N LEU A 205 17.18 13.48 9.56
CA LEU A 205 16.03 14.04 8.86
C LEU A 205 16.47 15.27 8.07
N TYR A 206 16.17 15.28 6.77
CA TYR A 206 16.35 16.46 5.94
C TYR A 206 15.12 17.37 6.06
N ILE A 207 15.32 18.61 6.47
CA ILE A 207 14.29 19.66 6.57
C ILE A 207 14.69 20.79 5.60
N ALA A 208 13.78 21.15 4.69
CA ALA A 208 13.99 22.28 3.79
C ALA A 208 13.62 23.61 4.49
N GLU A 209 14.12 24.73 3.98
CA GLU A 209 13.89 26.06 4.59
C GLU A 209 12.39 26.41 4.68
N ASP A 210 11.63 26.14 3.63
CA ASP A 210 10.18 26.37 3.56
C ASP A 210 9.38 25.44 4.49
N GLU A 211 9.83 24.18 4.63
CA GLU A 211 9.28 23.25 5.62
C GLU A 211 9.56 23.73 7.04
N TRP A 212 10.75 24.27 7.31
CA TRP A 212 11.09 24.80 8.62
C TRP A 212 10.21 26.00 9.01
N GLU A 213 9.96 26.92 8.08
CA GLU A 213 9.00 28.02 8.31
C GLU A 213 7.59 27.50 8.62
N THR A 214 7.16 26.45 7.92
CA THR A 214 5.87 25.79 8.18
C THR A 214 5.83 25.17 9.57
N LEU A 215 6.91 24.51 9.99
CA LEU A 215 7.04 23.89 11.30
C LEU A 215 7.04 24.93 12.43
N LYS A 216 7.75 26.06 12.27
CA LYS A 216 7.71 27.18 13.22
C LYS A 216 6.30 27.76 13.37
N ALA A 217 5.58 27.89 12.25
CA ALA A 217 4.22 28.45 12.23
C ALA A 217 3.18 27.61 12.99
N LEU A 218 3.46 26.33 13.29
CA LEU A 218 2.57 25.49 14.10
C LEU A 218 2.43 26.01 15.54
N GLY A 219 3.47 26.67 16.08
CA GLY A 219 3.49 27.13 17.48
C GLY A 219 3.55 26.00 18.52
N ASP A 220 3.74 24.76 18.08
CA ASP A 220 3.85 23.58 18.94
C ASP A 220 5.33 23.25 19.24
N PRO A 221 5.64 22.74 20.44
CA PRO A 221 6.95 22.16 20.71
C PRO A 221 7.24 21.00 19.74
N LEU A 222 8.41 21.02 19.10
CA LEU A 222 8.81 20.01 18.10
C LEU A 222 9.78 18.96 18.64
N GLN A 223 10.44 19.25 19.77
CA GLN A 223 11.50 18.42 20.34
C GLN A 223 10.98 17.10 20.91
N ASP A 224 11.73 16.01 20.68
CA ASP A 224 11.45 14.65 21.18
C ASP A 224 10.09 14.06 20.75
N ARG A 225 9.45 14.63 19.72
CA ARG A 225 8.20 14.11 19.15
C ARG A 225 8.43 12.89 18.28
N VAL A 226 7.43 12.01 18.23
CA VAL A 226 7.42 10.89 17.30
C VAL A 226 6.91 11.40 15.95
N VAL A 227 7.70 11.15 14.91
CA VAL A 227 7.43 11.56 13.53
C VAL A 227 7.45 10.34 12.64
N GLU A 228 6.53 10.28 11.69
CA GLU A 228 6.56 9.32 10.59
C GLU A 228 7.39 9.94 9.47
N CYS A 229 8.37 9.18 8.96
CA CYS A 229 9.29 9.62 7.92
C CYS A 229 9.29 8.63 6.74
N CYS A 230 9.53 9.14 5.53
CA CYS A 230 9.79 8.33 4.34
C CYS A 230 11.02 8.84 3.59
N LEU A 231 11.53 8.04 2.65
CA LEU A 231 12.60 8.47 1.76
C LEU A 231 12.04 9.23 0.55
N ASP A 232 12.68 10.35 0.21
CA ASP A 232 12.47 11.02 -1.07
C ASP A 232 13.22 10.34 -2.23
N ALA A 233 13.10 10.92 -3.43
CA ALA A 233 13.76 10.43 -4.63
C ALA A 233 15.30 10.52 -4.57
N GLU A 234 15.85 11.36 -3.68
CA GLU A 234 17.28 11.50 -3.42
C GLU A 234 17.77 10.59 -2.27
N ASN A 235 16.91 9.71 -1.75
CA ASN A 235 17.17 8.86 -0.58
C ASN A 235 17.47 9.65 0.71
N ARG A 236 16.82 10.80 0.90
CA ARG A 236 16.86 11.55 2.15
C ARG A 236 15.59 11.28 2.94
N TRP A 237 15.72 11.16 4.27
CA TRP A 237 14.57 11.06 5.14
C TRP A 237 13.83 12.39 5.22
N ARG A 238 12.53 12.35 4.94
CA ARG A 238 11.62 13.49 4.98
C ARG A 238 10.52 13.27 6.01
N LEU A 239 10.07 14.36 6.61
CA LEU A 239 8.94 14.34 7.53
C LEU A 239 7.66 14.07 6.73
N PHE A 240 6.97 12.98 7.04
CA PHE A 240 5.67 12.66 6.46
C PHE A 240 4.54 13.25 7.32
N ARG A 241 4.57 13.00 8.64
CA ARG A 241 3.64 13.62 9.61
C ARG A 241 4.08 13.40 11.06
N PHE A 242 3.46 14.14 11.98
CA PHE A 242 3.55 13.85 13.41
C PHE A 242 2.68 12.65 13.81
N ARG A 243 3.17 11.87 14.77
CA ARG A 243 2.50 10.69 15.34
C ARG A 243 2.18 10.91 16.80
N ASP A 244 1.29 11.86 17.06
CA ASP A 244 0.82 12.18 18.41
C ASP A 244 0.00 11.03 19.04
N ASP A 245 -0.41 10.07 18.22
CA ASP A 245 -1.01 8.79 18.66
C ASP A 245 0.01 7.83 19.29
N LYS A 246 1.33 8.13 19.21
CA LYS A 246 2.40 7.24 19.64
C LYS A 246 3.31 7.88 20.70
N ASN A 247 3.56 7.12 21.76
CA ASN A 247 4.53 7.49 22.79
C ASN A 247 5.98 7.16 22.41
N GLU A 248 6.18 6.14 21.57
CA GLU A 248 7.47 5.59 21.21
C GLU A 248 7.61 5.45 19.69
N ALA A 249 8.85 5.50 19.21
CA ALA A 249 9.22 5.24 17.83
C ALA A 249 9.06 3.75 17.48
N ASN A 250 9.25 3.40 16.21
CA ASN A 250 9.34 1.99 15.83
C ASN A 250 10.54 1.31 16.51
N HIS A 251 10.33 0.04 16.87
CA HIS A 251 11.38 -0.78 17.46
C HIS A 251 12.47 -1.10 16.42
N THR A 252 13.72 -1.25 16.84
CA THR A 252 14.86 -1.53 15.96
C THR A 252 14.68 -2.74 15.04
N SER A 253 13.95 -3.77 15.48
CA SER A 253 13.60 -4.92 14.62
C SER A 253 12.67 -4.55 13.47
N THR A 254 11.68 -3.68 13.72
CA THR A 254 10.78 -3.13 12.69
C THR A 254 11.57 -2.27 11.71
N VAL A 255 12.41 -1.37 12.23
CA VAL A 255 13.28 -0.52 11.41
C VAL A 255 14.15 -1.38 10.50
N SER A 256 14.84 -2.38 11.05
CA SER A 256 15.67 -3.31 10.26
C SER A 256 14.89 -4.01 9.14
N SER A 257 13.66 -4.48 9.43
CA SER A 257 12.81 -5.16 8.44
C SER A 257 12.36 -4.23 7.31
N VAL A 258 12.00 -2.99 7.64
CA VAL A 258 11.57 -2.00 6.63
C VAL A 258 12.77 -1.52 5.82
N MET A 259 13.91 -1.27 6.46
CA MET A 259 15.15 -0.89 5.78
C MET A 259 15.62 -1.97 4.79
N ALA A 260 15.48 -3.25 5.13
CA ALA A 260 15.72 -4.34 4.18
C ALA A 260 14.76 -4.27 2.99
N SER A 261 13.47 -4.01 3.24
CA SER A 261 12.45 -3.88 2.18
C SER A 261 12.68 -2.68 1.27
N ILE A 262 13.19 -1.57 1.81
CA ILE A 262 13.57 -0.38 1.05
C ILE A 262 14.80 -0.68 0.19
N ARG A 263 15.82 -1.33 0.75
CA ARG A 263 17.07 -1.67 0.04
C ARG A 263 16.84 -2.62 -1.13
N ASP A 264 15.99 -3.62 -0.93
CA ASP A 264 15.60 -4.59 -1.96
C ASP A 264 14.41 -4.08 -2.79
N GLY A 265 13.97 -2.84 -2.55
CA GLY A 265 12.83 -2.22 -3.18
C GLY A 265 13.05 -1.99 -4.67
N VAL A 266 11.95 -2.10 -5.43
CA VAL A 266 11.92 -1.73 -6.85
C VAL A 266 11.20 -0.40 -6.95
N SER A 267 11.79 0.60 -7.58
CA SER A 267 11.14 1.91 -7.78
C SER A 267 10.02 1.84 -8.83
N ASP A 268 9.13 2.83 -8.81
CA ASP A 268 8.08 3.00 -9.82
C ASP A 268 8.65 3.03 -11.25
N GLN A 269 9.79 3.72 -11.42
CA GLN A 269 10.47 3.86 -12.72
C GLN A 269 11.06 2.55 -13.21
N GLU A 270 11.70 1.77 -12.32
CA GLU A 270 12.21 0.44 -12.66
C GLU A 270 11.06 -0.48 -13.06
N LEU A 271 9.96 -0.47 -12.29
CA LEU A 271 8.79 -1.27 -12.57
C LEU A 271 8.16 -0.91 -13.93
N LEU A 272 8.02 0.38 -14.23
CA LEU A 272 7.56 0.88 -15.53
C LEU A 272 8.50 0.46 -16.67
N SER A 273 9.82 0.58 -16.48
CA SER A 273 10.80 0.22 -17.51
C SER A 273 10.78 -1.29 -17.84
N ALA A 274 10.47 -2.13 -16.85
CA ALA A 274 10.37 -3.58 -17.01
C ALA A 274 9.12 -4.02 -17.79
N ALA A 275 8.06 -3.21 -17.85
CA ALA A 275 6.78 -3.57 -18.45
C ALA A 275 6.90 -4.03 -19.91
N THR A 276 7.75 -3.38 -20.71
CA THR A 276 7.98 -3.71 -22.12
C THR A 276 8.58 -5.11 -22.28
N ALA A 277 9.65 -5.41 -21.54
CA ALA A 277 10.31 -6.73 -21.58
C ALA A 277 9.38 -7.86 -21.10
N ILE A 278 8.55 -7.59 -20.07
CA ILE A 278 7.53 -8.51 -19.57
C ILE A 278 6.51 -8.82 -20.67
N LYS A 279 6.04 -7.80 -21.39
CA LYS A 279 5.05 -7.93 -22.49
C LYS A 279 5.59 -8.77 -23.64
N GLU A 280 6.82 -8.51 -24.08
CA GLU A 280 7.47 -9.26 -25.15
C GLU A 280 7.65 -10.74 -24.76
N SER A 281 8.18 -10.98 -23.57
CA SER A 281 8.35 -12.33 -23.02
C SER A 281 7.01 -13.07 -22.92
N TRP A 282 5.94 -12.37 -22.53
CA TRP A 282 4.59 -12.93 -22.50
C TRP A 282 4.10 -13.32 -23.90
N LYS A 283 4.28 -12.45 -24.90
CA LYS A 283 3.89 -12.74 -26.29
C LYS A 283 4.59 -13.97 -26.85
N ILE A 284 5.91 -14.10 -26.61
CA ILE A 284 6.69 -15.27 -27.02
C ILE A 284 6.13 -16.54 -26.37
N ARG A 285 5.85 -16.53 -25.06
CA ARG A 285 5.25 -17.67 -24.37
C ARG A 285 3.87 -18.01 -24.91
N ALA A 286 3.04 -17.01 -25.22
CA ALA A 286 1.70 -17.20 -25.75
C ALA A 286 1.74 -17.84 -27.16
N GLN A 287 2.66 -17.41 -28.01
CA GLN A 287 2.85 -18.00 -29.34
C GLN A 287 3.28 -19.47 -29.24
N LYS A 288 4.30 -19.78 -28.42
CA LYS A 288 4.74 -21.17 -28.20
C LYS A 288 3.62 -22.09 -27.73
N ARG A 289 2.74 -21.61 -26.84
CA ARG A 289 1.56 -22.38 -26.38
C ARG A 289 0.57 -22.65 -27.51
N LYS A 290 0.32 -21.67 -28.39
CA LYS A 290 -0.55 -21.85 -29.56
C LYS A 290 0.02 -22.88 -30.52
N GLU A 291 1.32 -22.83 -30.81
CA GLU A 291 2.00 -23.78 -31.68
C GLU A 291 1.93 -25.21 -31.11
N GLN A 292 2.16 -25.39 -29.80
CA GLN A 292 2.03 -26.68 -29.13
C GLN A 292 0.60 -27.24 -29.19
N GLN A 293 -0.41 -26.40 -29.01
CA GLN A 293 -1.82 -26.81 -29.11
C GLN A 293 -2.19 -27.23 -30.53
N GLN A 294 -1.66 -26.55 -31.56
CA GLN A 294 -1.88 -26.91 -32.96
C GLN A 294 -1.19 -28.22 -33.35
N GLN A 295 0.00 -28.51 -32.78
CA GLN A 295 0.71 -29.77 -33.01
C GLN A 295 0.05 -30.97 -32.32
N GLN A 296 -0.70 -30.75 -31.23
CA GLN A 296 -1.40 -31.79 -30.48
C GLN A 296 -2.83 -32.06 -30.99
N GLN A 297 -3.35 -31.24 -31.90
CA GLN A 297 -4.63 -31.54 -32.56
C GLN A 297 -4.40 -32.62 -33.63
N PRO A 298 -5.09 -33.78 -33.57
CA PRO A 298 -4.97 -34.80 -34.59
C PRO A 298 -5.39 -34.19 -35.94
N LYS A 299 -4.53 -34.36 -36.96
CA LYS A 299 -4.92 -34.09 -38.35
C LYS A 299 -6.04 -35.07 -38.69
N HIS A 300 -7.26 -34.56 -38.80
CA HIS A 300 -8.39 -35.29 -39.37
C HIS A 300 -8.16 -35.55 -40.86
#